data_AF-A0A7L3FAN8-F1
#
_entry.id   AF-A0A7L3FAN8-F1
#
_cell.length_a   1.000
_cell.length_b   1.000
_cell.length_c   1.000
_cell.angle_alpha   90.00
_cell.angle_beta   90.00
_cell.angle_gamma   90.00
#
_symmetry.space_group_name_H-M   'P 1'
#
loop_
_entity.id
_entity.type
_entity.pdbx_description
1 polymer ?
#
loop_
_entity_poly.entity_id
_entity_poly.type
_entity_poly.pdbx_seq_one_letter_code
_entity_poly.pdbx_strand_id
1 'polypeptide(L)'
;LLSSREAFLNTMESPLLRCKLLELLFQHSCDLPTALPLSLAKILYFLSHFSVLLQHQEGTATWQRWDEMLQYLSLLLLSYQNVMLAPPLAGHLRSSLSDRMDLLIQKAKPKLQDSDDISQLDIQLSMEDFINQRQHILGQPFPLQITEKLCLLR
;
A
#
# COMPACT_ATOMS: atom_id res chain seq x y z
N LEU A 1 2.52 20.26 -6.71
CA LEU A 1 2.83 19.66 -8.02
C LEU A 1 2.90 18.17 -7.80
N LEU A 2 1.92 17.40 -8.29
CA LEU A 2 2.00 15.93 -8.24
C LEU A 2 3.29 15.49 -8.95
N SER A 3 3.98 14.49 -8.43
CA SER A 3 5.10 13.91 -9.16
C SER A 3 4.58 13.33 -10.48
N SER A 4 5.39 13.33 -11.55
CA SER A 4 4.97 12.73 -12.83
C SER A 4 4.56 11.25 -12.69
N ARG A 5 5.15 10.56 -11.71
CA ARG A 5 4.83 9.18 -11.33
C ARG A 5 3.46 9.08 -10.69
N GLU A 6 3.15 9.96 -9.75
CA GLU A 6 1.82 10.02 -9.12
C GLU A 6 0.73 10.34 -10.15
N ALA A 7 0.97 11.30 -11.03
CA ALA A 7 0.04 11.64 -12.11
C ALA A 7 -0.24 10.42 -13.00
N PHE A 8 0.80 9.71 -13.41
CA PHE A 8 0.66 8.47 -14.19
C PHE A 8 -0.16 7.41 -13.43
N LEU A 9 0.16 7.14 -12.16
CA LEU A 9 -0.59 6.17 -11.34
C LEU A 9 -2.07 6.54 -11.21
N ASN A 10 -2.39 7.84 -11.15
CA ASN A 10 -3.77 8.30 -11.11
C ASN A 10 -4.53 8.15 -12.43
N THR A 11 -3.84 8.11 -13.58
CA THR A 11 -4.47 7.81 -14.88
C THR A 11 -4.82 6.33 -15.08
N MET A 12 -4.34 5.44 -14.21
CA MET A 12 -4.61 4.01 -14.33
C MET A 12 -6.06 3.70 -13.92
N GLU A 13 -6.90 3.37 -14.90
CA GLU A 13 -8.31 3.04 -14.66
C GLU A 13 -8.50 1.71 -13.94
N SER A 14 -7.59 0.74 -14.13
CA SER A 14 -7.66 -0.58 -13.50
C SER A 14 -7.07 -0.55 -12.08
N PRO A 15 -7.88 -0.71 -11.01
CA PRO A 15 -7.38 -0.71 -9.65
C PRO A 15 -6.45 -1.88 -9.37
N LEU A 16 -6.67 -3.04 -10.00
CA LEU A 16 -5.82 -4.21 -9.87
C LEU A 16 -4.44 -3.98 -10.49
N LEU A 17 -4.40 -3.39 -11.69
CA LEU A 17 -3.13 -3.08 -12.35
C LEU A 17 -2.34 -2.06 -11.53
N ARG A 18 -3.03 -1.03 -11.01
CA ARG A 18 -2.44 -0.04 -10.12
C ARG A 18 -1.90 -0.68 -8.83
N CYS A 19 -2.63 -1.62 -8.23
CA CYS A 19 -2.14 -2.40 -7.09
C CYS A 19 -0.87 -3.17 -7.43
N LYS A 20 -0.84 -3.89 -8.55
CA LYS A 20 0.30 -4.73 -8.94
C LYS A 20 1.55 -3.90 -9.22
N LEU A 21 1.40 -2.75 -9.86
CA LEU A 21 2.51 -1.84 -10.10
C LEU A 21 3.05 -1.27 -8.78
N LEU A 22 2.15 -0.78 -7.91
CA LEU A 22 2.54 -0.27 -6.60
C LEU A 22 3.18 -1.35 -5.71
N GLU A 23 2.65 -2.57 -5.72
CA GLU A 23 3.21 -3.72 -5.02
C GLU A 23 4.66 -3.98 -5.45
N LEU A 24 4.94 -3.97 -6.77
CA LEU A 24 6.29 -4.11 -7.30
C LEU A 24 7.20 -2.96 -6.87
N LEU A 25 6.71 -1.72 -6.94
CA LEU A 25 7.47 -0.53 -6.50
C LEU A 25 7.87 -0.66 -5.01
N PHE A 26 6.94 -1.05 -4.14
CA PHE A 26 7.22 -1.27 -2.73
C PHE A 26 8.15 -2.45 -2.48
N GLN A 27 8.02 -3.56 -3.21
CA GLN A 27 8.95 -4.69 -3.10
C GLN A 27 10.40 -4.30 -3.40
N HIS A 28 10.63 -3.45 -4.40
CA HIS A 28 11.96 -2.93 -4.70
C HIS A 28 12.43 -1.81 -3.76
N SER A 29 11.51 -1.22 -3.01
CA SER A 29 11.81 -0.15 -2.06
C SER A 29 12.01 -0.67 -0.64
N CYS A 30 11.61 -1.89 -0.29
CA CYS A 30 11.83 -2.46 1.04
C CYS A 30 13.19 -3.13 1.14
N ASP A 31 13.88 -2.97 2.27
CA ASP A 31 15.17 -3.64 2.53
C ASP A 31 14.99 -5.15 2.73
N LEU A 32 13.83 -5.55 3.27
CA LEU A 32 13.49 -6.94 3.53
C LEU A 32 12.34 -7.36 2.58
N PRO A 33 12.56 -8.33 1.69
CA PRO A 33 11.51 -8.82 0.81
C PRO A 33 10.50 -9.65 1.61
N THR A 34 9.23 -9.57 1.20
CA THR A 34 8.15 -10.40 1.76
C THR A 34 7.53 -11.29 0.68
N ALA A 35 7.30 -12.55 1.05
CA ALA A 35 6.59 -13.53 0.22
C ALA A 35 5.06 -13.47 0.38
N LEU A 36 4.55 -12.54 1.20
CA LEU A 36 3.10 -12.37 1.36
C LEU A 36 2.44 -12.10 -0.01
N PRO A 37 1.22 -12.62 -0.25
CA PRO A 37 0.41 -12.17 -1.37
C PRO A 37 -0.04 -10.73 -1.15
N LEU A 38 -0.56 -10.08 -2.18
CA LEU A 38 -1.17 -8.75 -2.04
C LEU A 38 -2.37 -8.82 -1.07
N SER A 39 -2.17 -8.28 0.13
CA SER A 39 -3.08 -8.36 1.26
C SER A 39 -2.94 -7.14 2.17
N LEU A 40 -3.85 -6.98 3.13
CA LEU A 40 -3.73 -5.90 4.12
C LEU A 40 -2.47 -6.07 4.98
N ALA A 41 -2.14 -7.31 5.39
CA ALA A 41 -0.90 -7.60 6.10
C ALA A 41 0.35 -7.16 5.32
N LYS A 42 0.36 -7.36 3.99
CA LYS A 42 1.48 -6.94 3.14
C LYS A 42 1.58 -5.42 3.01
N ILE A 43 0.45 -4.71 2.96
CA ILE A 43 0.42 -3.24 2.94
C ILE A 43 0.98 -2.68 4.26
N LEU A 44 0.58 -3.24 5.40
CA LEU A 44 1.16 -2.88 6.71
C LEU A 44 2.65 -3.22 6.78
N TYR A 45 3.06 -4.37 6.24
CA TYR A 45 4.48 -4.73 6.15
C TYR A 45 5.29 -3.67 5.39
N PHE A 46 4.77 -3.18 4.26
CA PHE A 46 5.42 -2.12 3.49
C PHE A 46 5.54 -0.82 4.28
N LEU A 47 4.51 -0.43 5.04
CA LEU A 47 4.55 0.76 5.90
C LEU A 47 5.77 0.70 6.85
N SER A 48 5.96 -0.43 7.52
CA SER A 48 7.03 -0.62 8.50
C SER A 48 8.42 -0.78 7.86
N HIS A 49 8.53 -1.33 6.66
CA HIS A 49 9.82 -1.78 6.09
C HIS A 49 10.29 -1.01 4.85
N PHE A 50 9.54 -0.02 4.34
CA PHE A 50 10.02 0.71 3.17
C PHE A 50 11.33 1.44 3.49
N SER A 51 12.32 1.25 2.63
CA SER A 51 13.57 1.98 2.64
C SER A 51 13.50 3.09 1.60
N VAL A 52 14.36 4.09 1.76
CA VAL A 52 14.40 5.27 0.91
C VAL A 52 15.24 4.99 -0.35
N LEU A 53 14.99 3.86 -1.02
CA LEU A 53 15.89 3.31 -2.06
C LEU A 53 15.77 4.01 -3.43
N LEU A 54 14.89 4.99 -3.59
CA LEU A 54 14.90 5.84 -4.79
C LEU A 54 16.09 6.82 -4.72
N GLN A 55 17.28 6.26 -4.95
CA GLN A 55 18.58 6.94 -5.09
C GLN A 55 18.59 8.02 -6.17
N HIS A 56 17.54 8.12 -6.99
CA HIS A 56 17.42 9.10 -8.07
C HIS A 56 17.13 10.53 -7.60
N GLN A 57 17.04 10.80 -6.30
CA GLN A 57 16.86 12.15 -5.77
C GLN A 57 17.96 12.52 -4.77
N GLU A 58 19.21 12.51 -5.22
CA GLU A 58 20.27 13.22 -4.50
C GLU A 58 19.86 14.69 -4.35
N GLY A 59 19.63 15.13 -3.10
CA GLY A 59 19.23 16.50 -2.77
C GLY A 59 17.85 16.65 -2.12
N THR A 60 16.95 15.67 -2.17
CA THR A 60 15.68 15.76 -1.41
C THR A 60 15.84 15.33 0.03
N ALA A 61 15.18 16.06 0.93
CA ALA A 61 15.21 15.76 2.35
C ALA A 61 14.56 14.39 2.62
N THR A 62 15.09 13.61 3.56
CA THR A 62 14.61 12.26 3.88
C THR A 62 13.10 12.20 4.12
N TRP A 63 12.54 13.20 4.80
CA TRP A 63 11.10 13.30 5.05
C TRP A 63 10.27 13.48 3.76
N GLN A 64 10.77 14.16 2.73
CA GLN A 64 10.05 14.35 1.46
C GLN A 64 9.92 13.02 0.71
N ARG A 65 10.92 12.15 0.83
CA ARG A 65 10.88 10.81 0.26
C ARG A 65 9.88 9.94 1.00
N TRP A 66 9.76 10.10 2.33
CA TRP A 66 8.68 9.46 3.10
C TRP A 66 7.30 9.99 2.70
N ASP A 67 7.17 11.28 2.43
CA ASP A 67 5.93 11.90 1.96
C ASP A 67 5.44 11.27 0.65
N GLU A 68 6.35 11.06 -0.30
CA GLU A 68 6.07 10.38 -1.57
C GLU A 68 5.71 8.91 -1.35
N MET A 69 6.43 8.18 -0.50
CA MET A 69 6.12 6.77 -0.21
C MET A 69 4.78 6.61 0.50
N LEU A 70 4.43 7.50 1.44
CA LEU A 70 3.12 7.50 2.08
C LEU A 70 2.01 7.80 1.06
N GLN A 71 2.25 8.68 0.09
CA GLN A 71 1.30 8.93 -1.00
C GLN A 71 1.05 7.66 -1.83
N TYR A 72 2.11 6.94 -2.21
CA TYR A 72 1.98 5.67 -2.93
C TYR A 72 1.32 4.57 -2.09
N LEU A 73 1.54 4.55 -0.78
CA LEU A 73 0.90 3.61 0.12
C LEU A 73 -0.61 3.87 0.22
N SER A 74 -1.02 5.14 0.34
CA SER A 74 -2.43 5.54 0.30
C SER A 74 -3.09 5.13 -1.01
N LEU A 75 -2.42 5.36 -2.14
CA LEU A 75 -2.87 4.90 -3.46
C LEU A 75 -3.01 3.38 -3.52
N LEU A 76 -2.08 2.62 -2.95
CA LEU A 76 -2.12 1.17 -2.90
C LEU A 76 -3.31 0.69 -2.07
N LEU A 77 -3.49 1.23 -0.86
CA LEU A 77 -4.60 0.89 0.04
C LEU A 77 -5.94 1.16 -0.61
N LEU A 78 -6.13 2.35 -1.20
CA LEU A 78 -7.37 2.71 -1.91
C LEU A 78 -7.64 1.78 -3.09
N SER A 79 -6.61 1.48 -3.88
CA SER A 79 -6.73 0.56 -5.02
C SER A 79 -7.11 -0.85 -4.57
N TYR A 80 -6.50 -1.30 -3.49
CA TYR A 80 -6.73 -2.61 -2.91
C TYR A 80 -8.15 -2.72 -2.35
N GLN A 81 -8.62 -1.69 -1.64
CA GLN A 81 -10.01 -1.61 -1.18
C GLN A 81 -10.97 -1.63 -2.37
N ASN A 82 -10.69 -0.91 -3.45
CA ASN A 82 -11.51 -0.95 -4.68
C ASN A 82 -11.52 -2.37 -5.30
N VAL A 83 -10.39 -3.06 -5.36
CA VAL A 83 -10.32 -4.46 -5.81
C VAL A 83 -11.16 -5.39 -4.92
N MET A 84 -11.17 -5.13 -3.61
CA MET A 84 -11.91 -5.92 -2.64
C MET A 84 -13.40 -5.63 -2.61
N LEU A 85 -13.79 -4.38 -2.83
CA LEU A 85 -15.18 -3.93 -2.73
C LEU A 85 -15.90 -3.88 -4.07
N ALA A 86 -15.20 -3.93 -5.21
CA ALA A 86 -15.78 -3.81 -6.56
C ALA A 86 -16.85 -4.88 -6.84
N PRO A 87 -18.15 -4.55 -6.79
CA PRO A 87 -19.21 -5.50 -7.14
C PRO A 87 -19.21 -5.74 -8.66
N PRO A 88 -19.58 -6.92 -9.17
CA PRO A 88 -19.90 -8.19 -8.50
C PRO A 88 -18.66 -9.05 -8.19
N LEU A 89 -17.46 -8.48 -8.27
CA LEU A 89 -16.18 -9.19 -8.39
C LEU A 89 -15.30 -8.99 -7.15
N ALA A 90 -15.89 -8.52 -6.04
CA ALA A 90 -15.25 -8.29 -4.75
C ALA A 90 -14.32 -9.47 -4.47
N GLY A 91 -13.02 -9.25 -4.26
CA GLY A 91 -12.02 -10.30 -3.99
C GLY A 91 -11.65 -11.24 -5.15
N HIS A 92 -12.54 -11.46 -6.13
CA HIS A 92 -12.30 -12.34 -7.30
C HIS A 92 -11.27 -11.78 -8.29
N LEU A 93 -11.01 -10.47 -8.24
CA LEU A 93 -9.95 -9.85 -9.03
C LEU A 93 -8.54 -10.36 -8.66
N ARG A 94 -8.38 -11.04 -7.52
CA ARG A 94 -7.10 -11.63 -7.12
C ARG A 94 -6.85 -13.01 -7.70
N SER A 95 -7.90 -13.75 -8.08
CA SER A 95 -7.77 -15.07 -8.68
C SER A 95 -7.37 -14.94 -10.15
N SER A 96 -6.84 -16.02 -10.74
CA SER A 96 -6.54 -16.02 -12.17
C SER A 96 -7.83 -15.79 -12.98
N LEU A 97 -7.71 -15.35 -14.24
CA LEU A 97 -8.87 -15.17 -15.11
C LEU A 97 -9.68 -16.47 -15.29
N SER A 98 -9.00 -17.61 -15.32
CA SER A 98 -9.63 -18.94 -15.40
C SER A 98 -10.44 -19.24 -14.15
N ASP A 99 -9.81 -19.12 -12.97
CA ASP A 99 -10.49 -19.38 -11.69
C ASP A 99 -11.66 -18.42 -11.45
N ARG A 100 -11.49 -17.17 -11.90
CA ARG A 100 -12.51 -16.12 -11.77
C ARG A 100 -13.77 -16.46 -12.57
N MET A 101 -13.62 -17.00 -13.79
CA MET A 101 -14.76 -17.44 -14.59
C MET A 101 -15.55 -18.53 -13.87
N ASP A 102 -14.85 -19.52 -13.31
CA ASP A 102 -15.47 -20.62 -12.58
C ASP A 102 -16.19 -20.13 -11.32
N LEU A 103 -15.57 -19.23 -10.55
CA LEU A 103 -16.16 -18.66 -9.34
C LEU A 103 -17.43 -17.84 -9.64
N LEU A 104 -17.45 -17.11 -10.77
CA LEU A 104 -18.62 -16.37 -11.23
C LEU A 104 -19.76 -17.28 -11.67
N ILE A 105 -19.44 -18.34 -12.42
CA ILE A 105 -20.42 -19.36 -12.83
C ILE A 105 -21.02 -20.04 -11.59
N GLN A 106 -20.19 -20.35 -10.60
CA GLN A 106 -20.60 -21.00 -9.34
C GLN A 106 -21.27 -20.04 -8.35
N LYS A 107 -21.32 -18.74 -8.62
CA LYS A 107 -21.76 -17.68 -7.67
C LYS A 107 -21.06 -17.81 -6.31
N ALA A 108 -19.80 -18.23 -6.33
CA ALA A 108 -19.03 -18.44 -5.12
C ALA A 108 -18.84 -17.11 -4.40
N LYS A 109 -18.95 -17.13 -3.06
CA LYS A 109 -18.57 -15.96 -2.28
C LYS A 109 -17.05 -15.79 -2.37
N PRO A 110 -16.57 -14.57 -2.59
CA PRO A 110 -15.15 -14.31 -2.54
C PRO A 110 -14.63 -14.59 -1.13
N LYS A 111 -13.55 -15.37 -1.05
CA LYS A 111 -12.88 -15.65 0.22
C LYS A 111 -11.91 -14.51 0.51
N LEU A 112 -12.06 -13.90 1.69
CA LEU A 112 -10.99 -13.11 2.29
C LEU A 112 -9.80 -14.03 2.52
N GLN A 113 -8.59 -13.56 2.23
CA GLN A 113 -7.39 -14.30 2.59
C GLN A 113 -7.14 -14.14 4.09
N ASP A 114 -6.56 -15.15 4.75
CA ASP A 114 -6.23 -15.05 6.19
C ASP A 114 -5.32 -13.84 6.48
N SER A 115 -4.46 -13.47 5.53
CA SER A 115 -3.61 -12.28 5.59
C SER A 115 -4.36 -10.94 5.47
N ASP A 116 -5.67 -10.97 5.25
CA ASP A 116 -6.56 -9.81 5.30
C ASP A 116 -7.34 -9.74 6.62
N ASP A 117 -7.33 -10.81 7.42
CA ASP A 117 -7.93 -10.83 8.76
C ASP A 117 -6.99 -10.11 9.75
N ILE A 118 -7.00 -8.78 9.64
CA ILE A 118 -6.17 -7.87 10.42
C ILE A 118 -7.10 -7.04 11.30
N SER A 119 -6.86 -7.07 12.61
CA SER A 119 -7.67 -6.31 13.55
C SER A 119 -7.33 -4.83 13.49
N GLN A 120 -8.25 -3.99 13.96
CA GLN A 120 -7.98 -2.55 14.10
C GLN A 120 -6.79 -2.28 15.04
N LEU A 121 -6.59 -3.14 16.04
CA LEU A 121 -5.45 -3.05 16.96
C LEU A 121 -4.12 -3.30 16.22
N ASP A 122 -4.07 -4.28 15.32
CA ASP A 122 -2.86 -4.57 14.52
C ASP A 122 -2.48 -3.39 13.62
N ILE A 123 -3.48 -2.72 13.04
CA ILE A 123 -3.29 -1.48 12.26
C ILE A 123 -2.70 -0.39 13.16
N GLN A 124 -3.30 -0.16 14.33
CA GLN A 124 -2.84 0.87 15.27
C GLN A 124 -1.40 0.64 15.70
N LEU A 125 -1.06 -0.59 16.09
CA LEU A 125 0.30 -0.97 16.48
C LEU A 125 1.29 -0.77 15.33
N SER A 126 0.97 -1.21 14.13
CA SER A 126 1.82 -1.01 12.95
C SER A 126 2.06 0.48 12.65
N MET A 127 1.04 1.32 12.83
CA MET A 127 1.15 2.77 12.66
C MET A 127 1.99 3.44 13.75
N GLU A 128 1.82 3.03 15.00
CA GLU A 128 2.62 3.54 16.13
C GLU A 128 4.09 3.15 15.99
N ASP A 129 4.38 1.90 15.64
CA ASP A 129 5.73 1.42 15.37
C ASP A 129 6.39 2.23 14.25
N PHE A 130 5.66 2.45 13.15
CA PHE A 130 6.14 3.29 12.05
C PHE A 130 6.45 4.72 12.52
N ILE A 131 5.53 5.35 13.25
CA ILE A 131 5.69 6.71 13.76
C ILE A 131 6.93 6.80 14.65
N ASN A 132 7.04 5.90 15.63
CA ASN A 132 8.14 5.88 16.59
C ASN A 132 9.49 5.68 15.90
N GLN A 133 9.58 4.70 14.99
CA GLN A 133 10.81 4.39 14.26
C GLN A 133 11.27 5.58 13.41
N ARG A 134 10.34 6.20 12.67
CA ARG A 134 10.68 7.30 11.74
C ARG A 134 10.95 8.61 12.47
N GLN A 135 10.25 8.90 13.57
CA GLN A 135 10.56 10.05 14.43
C GLN A 135 11.96 9.91 15.03
N HIS A 136 12.33 8.71 15.48
CA HIS A 136 13.67 8.43 15.98
C HIS A 136 14.75 8.65 14.90
N ILE A 137 14.51 8.22 13.65
CA ILE A 137 15.43 8.44 12.53
C ILE A 137 15.51 9.93 12.15
N LEU A 138 14.39 10.64 12.18
CA LEU A 138 14.33 12.06 11.80
C LEU A 138 14.99 12.97 12.85
N GLY A 139 15.00 12.55 14.13
CA GLY A 139 15.57 13.30 15.25
C GLY A 139 14.79 14.56 15.65
N GLN A 140 13.62 14.78 15.02
CA GLN A 140 12.73 15.92 15.25
C GLN A 140 11.28 15.49 14.94
N PRO A 141 10.27 16.28 15.38
CA PRO A 141 8.88 16.01 15.03
C PRO A 141 8.66 15.99 13.53
N PHE A 142 7.64 15.25 13.07
CA PHE A 142 7.28 15.24 11.67
C PHE A 142 6.83 16.62 11.19
N PRO A 143 7.17 17.01 9.94
CA PRO A 143 6.51 18.10 9.26
C PRO A 143 5.00 17.88 9.19
N LEU A 144 4.23 18.97 9.13
CA LEU A 144 2.76 18.92 9.11
C LEU A 144 2.23 18.02 7.98
N GLN A 145 2.85 18.04 6.81
CA GLN A 145 2.43 17.26 5.63
C GLN A 145 2.45 15.75 5.89
N ILE A 146 3.47 15.26 6.62
CA ILE A 146 3.56 13.85 7.00
C ILE A 146 2.50 13.52 8.05
N THR A 147 2.33 14.40 9.05
CA THR A 147 1.35 14.23 10.11
C THR A 147 -0.08 14.14 9.56
N GLU A 148 -0.44 15.01 8.62
CA GLU A 148 -1.75 15.00 7.96
C GLU A 148 -2.00 13.69 7.19
N LYS A 149 -1.02 13.22 6.40
CA LYS A 149 -1.13 11.94 5.68
C LYS A 149 -1.27 10.75 6.62
N LEU A 150 -0.54 10.73 7.73
CA LEU A 150 -0.65 9.67 8.72
C LEU A 150 -2.01 9.66 9.41
N CYS A 151 -2.61 10.84 9.65
CA CYS A 151 -3.98 10.91 10.18
C CYS A 151 -5.01 10.35 9.19
N LEU A 152 -4.81 10.48 7.88
CA LEU A 152 -5.71 9.94 6.86
C LEU A 152 -5.59 8.42 6.66
N LEU A 153 -4.47 7.83 7.08
CA LEU A 153 -4.22 6.39 6.99
C LEU A 153 -4.74 5.62 8.21
N ARG A 154 -5.08 6.32 9.31
CA ARG A 154 -5.74 5.75 10.50
C ARG A 154 -7.23 5.54 10.27
#